data_AF-A0A1V5P372-F1
#
_entry.id   AF-A0A1V5P372-F1
#
_cell.length_a   1.000
_cell.length_b   1.000
_cell.length_c   1.000
_cell.angle_alpha   90.00
_cell.angle_beta   90.00
_cell.angle_gamma   90.00
#
_symmetry.space_group_name_H-M   'P 1'
#
loop_
_entity.id
_entity.type
_entity.pdbx_description
1 polymer ?
#
loop_
_entity_poly.entity_id
_entity_poly.type
_entity_poly.pdbx_seq_one_letter_code
_entity_poly.pdbx_strand_id
1 'polypeptide(L)'
;MKNSVDKSQRAIDAIEIAQNITDKKEQLFLIGCLIGISDKFIDEAYVQKMMEVMKMTRVLQRLYKEFKEEGRIEGKAEGKAEGKAEGISSGKQEDVIKLLKKKFKTLPEPLADKIKSINSVEKLEEILLSILDISSLDEVEKMI
;
A
#
# COMPACT_ATOMS: atom_id res chain seq x y z
N MET A 1 -22.70 -39.05 26.62
CA MET A 1 -23.41 -38.32 25.53
C MET A 1 -22.37 -37.73 24.59
N LYS A 2 -22.29 -38.19 23.34
CA LYS A 2 -21.49 -37.52 22.31
C LYS A 2 -22.24 -36.26 21.91
N ASN A 3 -21.76 -35.11 22.35
CA ASN A 3 -22.34 -33.82 22.00
C ASN A 3 -22.17 -33.60 20.50
N SER A 4 -23.26 -33.49 19.75
CA SER A 4 -23.27 -33.42 18.27
C SER A 4 -23.00 -32.02 17.71
N VAL A 5 -22.81 -31.02 18.57
CA VAL A 5 -22.58 -29.64 18.16
C VAL A 5 -21.08 -29.42 17.94
N ASP A 6 -20.76 -28.81 16.80
CA ASP A 6 -19.41 -28.42 16.44
C ASP A 6 -18.79 -27.47 17.50
N LYS A 7 -17.47 -27.55 17.68
CA LYS A 7 -16.77 -26.78 18.73
C LYS A 7 -16.85 -25.28 18.47
N SER A 8 -16.76 -24.85 17.22
CA SER A 8 -16.85 -23.44 16.82
C SER A 8 -18.25 -22.90 17.04
N GLN A 9 -19.27 -23.68 16.69
CA GLN A 9 -20.67 -23.27 16.91
C GLN A 9 -20.96 -23.03 18.39
N ARG A 10 -20.50 -23.90 19.29
CA ARG A 10 -20.66 -23.67 20.73
C ARG A 10 -19.98 -22.40 21.22
N ALA A 11 -18.84 -22.06 20.64
CA ALA A 11 -18.11 -20.84 20.99
C ALA A 11 -18.84 -19.59 20.47
N ILE A 12 -19.44 -19.65 19.27
CA ILE A 12 -20.33 -18.61 18.73
C ILE A 12 -21.52 -18.39 19.66
N ASP A 13 -22.23 -19.47 20.03
CA ASP A 13 -23.40 -19.37 20.91
C ASP A 13 -23.04 -18.75 22.27
N ALA A 14 -21.89 -19.14 22.84
CA ALA A 14 -21.39 -18.58 24.09
C ALA A 14 -21.05 -17.08 23.98
N ILE A 15 -20.48 -16.66 22.85
CA ILE A 15 -20.19 -15.25 22.57
C ILE A 15 -21.50 -14.43 22.48
N GLU A 16 -22.53 -14.95 21.81
CA GLU A 16 -23.83 -14.27 21.69
C GLU A 16 -24.51 -14.09 23.05
N ILE A 17 -24.40 -15.09 23.92
CA ILE A 17 -24.88 -14.97 25.31
C ILE A 17 -24.09 -13.88 26.05
N ALA A 18 -22.76 -13.88 25.95
CA ALA A 18 -21.91 -12.89 26.61
C ALA A 18 -22.17 -11.44 26.11
N GLN A 19 -22.59 -11.28 24.85
CA GLN A 19 -22.97 -9.97 24.29
C GLN A 19 -24.22 -9.35 24.94
N ASN A 20 -25.08 -10.16 25.55
CA ASN A 20 -26.29 -9.68 26.21
C ASN A 20 -26.08 -9.25 27.67
N ILE A 21 -24.86 -9.40 28.21
CA ILE A 21 -24.52 -9.00 29.57
C ILE A 21 -24.50 -7.47 29.69
N THR A 22 -25.23 -6.94 30.67
CA THR A 22 -25.40 -5.50 30.88
C THR A 22 -24.14 -4.84 31.43
N ASP A 23 -23.45 -5.48 32.39
CA ASP A 23 -22.21 -4.95 32.94
C ASP A 23 -21.07 -5.09 31.92
N LYS A 24 -20.47 -3.94 31.56
CA LYS A 24 -19.45 -3.88 30.51
C LYS A 24 -18.11 -4.48 30.91
N LYS A 25 -17.79 -4.55 32.21
CA LYS A 25 -16.54 -5.16 32.68
C LYS A 25 -16.65 -6.67 32.68
N GLU A 26 -17.77 -7.20 33.19
CA GLU A 26 -18.07 -8.63 33.19
C GLU A 26 -18.24 -9.16 31.77
N GLN A 27 -18.95 -8.43 30.92
CA GLN A 27 -19.05 -8.72 29.48
C GLN A 27 -17.66 -8.82 28.83
N LEU A 28 -16.79 -7.82 29.05
CA LEU A 28 -15.44 -7.81 28.49
C LEU A 28 -14.59 -8.97 29.00
N PHE A 29 -14.68 -9.28 30.30
CA PHE A 29 -13.96 -10.38 30.92
C PHE A 29 -14.37 -11.72 30.32
N LEU A 30 -15.67 -11.99 30.21
CA LEU A 30 -16.18 -13.24 29.66
C LEU A 30 -15.86 -13.40 28.17
N ILE A 31 -15.99 -12.33 27.38
CA ILE A 31 -15.54 -12.33 25.98
C ILE A 31 -14.04 -12.64 25.91
N GLY A 32 -13.22 -12.01 26.75
CA GLY A 32 -11.77 -12.28 26.81
C GLY A 32 -11.43 -13.73 27.16
N CYS A 33 -12.15 -14.34 28.11
CA CYS A 33 -11.99 -15.75 28.45
C CYS A 33 -12.39 -16.68 27.30
N LEU A 34 -13.53 -16.40 26.65
CA LEU A 34 -14.00 -17.17 25.49
C LEU A 34 -12.95 -17.15 24.37
N ILE A 35 -12.39 -15.97 24.08
CA ILE A 35 -11.31 -15.79 23.10
C ILE A 35 -10.12 -16.69 23.45
N GLY A 36 -9.56 -16.56 24.66
CA GLY A 36 -8.36 -17.32 25.05
C GLY A 36 -8.57 -18.84 25.07
N ILE A 37 -9.78 -19.32 25.35
CA ILE A 37 -10.10 -20.75 25.35
C ILE A 37 -10.33 -21.27 23.93
N SER A 38 -11.00 -20.49 23.09
CA SER A 38 -11.42 -20.87 21.74
C SER A 38 -10.32 -20.85 20.69
N ASP A 39 -9.22 -20.12 20.95
CA ASP A 39 -8.08 -19.94 20.03
C ASP A 39 -7.48 -21.29 19.55
N LYS A 40 -7.73 -22.37 20.29
CA LYS A 40 -7.24 -23.72 19.95
C LYS A 40 -8.09 -24.48 18.91
N PHE A 41 -9.29 -24.03 18.56
CA PHE A 41 -10.20 -24.75 17.67
C PHE A 41 -10.94 -23.78 16.74
N ILE A 42 -10.17 -23.05 15.93
CA ILE A 42 -10.63 -21.94 15.09
C ILE A 42 -11.07 -22.44 13.71
N ASP A 43 -12.26 -22.04 13.27
CA ASP A 43 -12.66 -21.99 11.86
C ASP A 43 -12.97 -20.55 11.41
N GLU A 44 -13.14 -20.34 10.11
CA GLU A 44 -13.33 -19.01 9.53
C GLU A 44 -14.61 -18.32 10.04
N ALA A 45 -15.70 -19.09 10.23
CA ALA A 45 -16.97 -18.57 10.74
C ALA A 45 -16.82 -18.05 12.19
N TYR A 46 -16.08 -18.78 13.02
CA TYR A 46 -15.73 -18.39 14.36
C TYR A 46 -14.93 -17.08 14.39
N VAL A 47 -13.87 -16.98 13.56
CA VAL A 47 -13.05 -15.77 13.45
C VAL A 47 -13.90 -14.58 13.08
N GLN A 48 -14.76 -14.70 12.07
CA GLN A 48 -15.61 -13.58 11.63
C GLN A 48 -16.50 -13.07 12.76
N LYS A 49 -17.23 -13.97 13.43
CA LYS A 49 -18.09 -13.60 14.55
C LYS A 49 -17.30 -12.96 15.71
N MET A 50 -16.16 -13.55 16.05
CA MET A 50 -15.27 -13.00 17.05
C MET A 50 -14.80 -11.59 16.70
N MET A 51 -14.39 -11.36 15.45
CA MET A 51 -13.92 -10.07 14.98
C MET A 51 -15.01 -9.01 15.08
N GLU A 52 -16.27 -9.34 14.78
CA GLU A 52 -17.41 -8.43 14.99
C GLU A 52 -17.54 -8.02 16.45
N VAL A 53 -17.46 -8.98 17.37
CA VAL A 53 -17.55 -8.72 18.81
C VAL A 53 -16.39 -7.85 19.29
N MET A 54 -15.17 -8.19 18.88
CA MET A 54 -13.98 -7.45 19.29
C MET A 54 -13.98 -6.02 18.73
N LYS A 55 -14.52 -5.78 17.52
CA LYS A 55 -14.68 -4.42 16.93
C LYS A 55 -15.54 -3.50 17.78
N MET A 56 -16.44 -4.03 18.61
CA MET A 56 -17.23 -3.23 19.55
C MET A 56 -16.45 -2.81 20.80
N THR A 57 -15.30 -3.44 21.07
CA THR A 57 -14.49 -3.13 22.27
C THR A 57 -13.68 -1.86 22.08
N ARG A 58 -13.52 -1.10 23.18
CA ARG A 58 -12.71 0.14 23.18
C ARG A 58 -11.24 -0.11 22.84
N VAL A 59 -10.72 -1.26 23.27
CA VAL A 59 -9.32 -1.65 23.03
C VAL A 59 -9.09 -1.86 21.54
N LEU A 60 -9.91 -2.68 20.87
CA LEU A 60 -9.72 -2.92 19.44
C LEU A 60 -10.05 -1.69 18.58
N GLN A 61 -11.02 -0.86 18.97
CA GLN A 61 -11.29 0.40 18.26
C GLN A 61 -10.10 1.36 18.30
N ARG A 62 -9.40 1.42 19.43
CA ARG A 62 -8.18 2.23 19.57
C ARG A 62 -7.06 1.66 18.70
N LEU A 63 -6.84 0.35 18.79
CA LEU A 63 -5.83 -0.34 17.99
C LEU A 63 -6.09 -0.19 16.48
N TYR A 64 -7.34 -0.32 16.05
CA TYR A 64 -7.74 -0.11 14.66
C TYR A 64 -7.46 1.33 14.18
N LYS A 65 -7.69 2.33 15.04
CA LYS A 65 -7.37 3.73 14.71
C LYS A 65 -5.85 3.94 14.57
N GLU A 66 -5.07 3.36 15.47
CA GLU A 66 -3.61 3.42 15.43
C GLU A 66 -3.08 2.79 14.14
N PHE A 67 -3.48 1.55 13.82
CA PHE A 67 -3.09 0.90 12.56
C PHE A 67 -3.56 1.63 11.31
N LYS A 68 -4.78 2.17 11.33
CA LYS A 68 -5.30 2.94 10.19
C LYS A 68 -4.49 4.21 9.98
N GLU A 69 -4.07 4.86 11.06
CA GLU A 69 -3.25 6.08 10.98
C GLU A 69 -1.83 5.77 10.53
N GLU A 70 -1.21 4.70 11.05
CA GLU A 70 0.09 4.20 10.59
C GLU A 70 0.06 3.89 9.08
N GLY A 71 -0.91 3.09 8.63
CA GLY A 71 -1.05 2.77 7.20
C GLY A 71 -1.32 4.01 6.33
N ARG A 72 -2.03 5.03 6.86
CA ARG A 72 -2.22 6.31 6.16
C ARG A 72 -0.90 7.11 6.06
N ILE A 73 -0.08 7.08 7.10
CA ILE A 73 1.22 7.77 7.13
C ILE A 73 2.18 7.09 6.16
N GLU A 74 2.30 5.76 6.23
CA GLU A 74 3.15 4.96 5.35
C GLU A 74 2.74 5.14 3.88
N GLY A 75 1.46 4.94 3.54
CA GLY A 75 0.99 5.11 2.17
C GLY A 75 1.16 6.53 1.63
N LYS A 76 1.07 7.55 2.49
CA LYS A 76 1.36 8.94 2.08
C LYS A 76 2.85 9.17 1.86
N ALA A 77 3.72 8.55 2.67
CA ALA A 77 5.16 8.66 2.54
C ALA A 77 5.65 7.97 1.25
N GLU A 78 5.20 6.73 1.00
CA GLU A 78 5.49 5.97 -0.21
C GLU A 78 4.99 6.70 -1.45
N GLY A 79 3.71 7.09 -1.49
CA GLY A 79 3.15 7.80 -2.65
C GLY A 79 3.83 9.15 -2.92
N LYS A 80 4.31 9.85 -1.88
CA LYS A 80 5.11 11.07 -2.05
C LYS A 80 6.50 10.77 -2.61
N ALA A 81 7.14 9.69 -2.18
CA ALA A 81 8.45 9.29 -2.67
C ALA A 81 8.39 8.86 -4.14
N GLU A 82 7.43 7.99 -4.48
CA GLU A 82 7.18 7.54 -5.85
C GLU A 82 6.83 8.71 -6.77
N GLY A 83 5.84 9.53 -6.39
CA GLY A 83 5.45 10.69 -7.19
C GLY A 83 6.56 11.72 -7.37
N LYS A 84 7.47 11.86 -6.38
CA LYS A 84 8.66 12.71 -6.53
C LYS A 84 9.66 12.08 -7.52
N ALA A 85 9.91 10.78 -7.45
CA ALA A 85 10.83 10.10 -8.36
C ALA A 85 10.32 10.15 -9.81
N GLU A 86 9.04 9.84 -10.04
CA GLU A 86 8.39 9.96 -11.35
C GLU A 86 8.43 11.39 -11.87
N GLY A 87 8.13 12.38 -11.01
CA GLY A 87 8.17 13.79 -11.38
C GLY A 87 9.58 14.27 -11.78
N ILE A 88 10.63 13.80 -11.10
CA ILE A 88 12.03 14.10 -11.47
C ILE A 88 12.37 13.48 -12.82
N SER A 89 12.03 12.21 -13.04
CA SER A 89 12.28 11.54 -14.32
C SER A 89 11.56 12.25 -15.46
N SER A 90 10.25 12.50 -15.31
CA SER A 90 9.44 13.18 -16.32
C SER A 90 9.96 14.59 -16.63
N GLY A 91 10.34 15.36 -15.61
CA GLY A 91 10.97 16.66 -15.80
C GLY A 91 12.25 16.59 -16.62
N LYS A 92 13.15 15.64 -16.31
CA LYS A 92 14.39 15.45 -17.06
C LYS A 92 14.15 14.99 -18.50
N GLN A 93 13.18 14.11 -18.75
CA GLN A 93 12.77 13.71 -20.10
C GLN A 93 12.34 14.93 -20.92
N GLU A 94 11.50 15.79 -20.34
CA GLU A 94 11.07 17.02 -20.99
C GLU A 94 12.24 17.96 -21.28
N ASP A 95 13.17 18.12 -20.33
CA ASP A 95 14.33 18.99 -20.50
C ASP A 95 15.25 18.50 -21.62
N VAL A 96 15.53 17.19 -21.68
CA VAL A 96 16.28 16.56 -22.78
C VAL A 96 15.59 16.85 -24.12
N ILE A 97 14.28 16.61 -24.22
CA ILE A 97 13.50 16.85 -25.45
C ILE A 97 13.54 18.33 -25.86
N LYS A 98 13.33 19.25 -24.91
CA LYS A 98 13.33 20.71 -25.17
C LYS A 98 14.70 21.17 -25.66
N LEU A 99 15.78 20.72 -25.03
CA LEU A 99 17.14 21.09 -25.43
C LEU A 99 17.53 20.52 -26.79
N LEU A 100 17.21 19.25 -27.08
CA LEU A 100 17.45 18.64 -28.39
C LEU A 100 16.66 19.36 -29.49
N LYS A 101 15.37 19.66 -29.27
CA LYS A 101 14.56 20.48 -30.19
C LYS A 101 15.17 21.86 -30.41
N LYS A 102 15.69 22.49 -29.36
CA LYS A 102 16.34 23.82 -29.47
C LYS A 102 17.65 23.77 -30.25
N LYS A 103 18.48 22.73 -30.07
CA LYS A 103 19.77 22.59 -30.73
C LYS A 103 19.63 22.18 -32.20
N PHE A 104 18.82 21.15 -32.47
CA PHE A 104 18.70 20.56 -33.81
C PHE A 104 17.51 21.08 -34.63
N LYS A 105 16.70 21.99 -34.06
CA LYS A 105 15.46 22.57 -34.62
C LYS A 105 14.31 21.58 -34.85
N THR A 106 14.63 20.34 -35.18
CA THR A 106 13.68 19.24 -35.34
C THR A 106 14.12 18.07 -34.46
N LEU A 107 13.14 17.37 -33.89
CA LEU A 107 13.34 16.12 -33.17
C LEU A 107 12.32 15.13 -33.69
N PRO A 108 12.73 13.99 -34.28
CA PRO A 108 11.80 12.95 -34.70
C PRO A 108 10.95 12.45 -33.52
N GLU A 109 9.63 12.33 -33.71
CA GLU A 109 8.72 11.78 -32.70
C GLU A 109 9.18 10.40 -32.16
N PRO A 110 9.68 9.45 -33.00
CA PRO A 110 10.17 8.16 -32.50
C PRO A 110 11.30 8.30 -31.47
N LEU A 111 12.18 9.30 -31.63
CA LEU A 111 13.27 9.56 -30.70
C LEU A 111 12.76 10.23 -29.42
N ALA A 112 11.79 11.15 -29.54
CA ALA A 112 11.13 11.76 -28.39
C ALA A 112 10.42 10.70 -27.51
N ASP A 113 9.76 9.72 -28.13
CA ASP A 113 9.09 8.64 -27.41
C ASP A 113 10.08 7.68 -26.75
N LYS A 114 11.22 7.39 -27.40
CA LYS A 114 12.34 6.66 -26.77
C LYS A 114 12.88 7.40 -25.54
N ILE A 115 12.96 8.73 -25.56
CA ILE A 115 13.41 9.51 -24.39
C ILE A 115 12.37 9.44 -23.26
N LYS A 116 11.08 9.56 -23.59
CA LYS A 116 9.99 9.47 -22.59
C LYS A 116 9.89 8.10 -21.91
N SER A 117 10.40 7.03 -22.53
CA SER A 117 10.42 5.69 -21.91
C SER A 117 11.62 5.46 -20.98
N ILE A 118 12.58 6.39 -20.90
CA ILE A 118 13.72 6.29 -19.99
C ILE A 118 13.28 6.72 -18.59
N ASN A 119 13.24 5.78 -17.65
CA ASN A 119 12.91 6.07 -16.24
C ASN A 119 14.15 6.29 -15.36
N SER A 120 15.36 6.05 -15.87
CA SER A 120 16.60 6.30 -15.14
C SER A 120 16.96 7.79 -15.19
N VAL A 121 16.93 8.39 -14.01
CA VAL A 121 17.30 9.79 -13.77
C VAL A 121 18.77 10.05 -14.11
N GLU A 122 19.62 9.06 -13.90
CA GLU A 122 21.06 9.09 -14.18
C GLU A 122 21.32 9.10 -15.68
N LYS A 123 20.66 8.20 -16.42
CA LYS A 123 20.78 8.12 -17.88
C LYS A 123 20.29 9.40 -18.56
N LEU A 124 19.17 9.95 -18.07
CA LEU A 124 18.66 11.23 -18.57
C LEU A 124 19.64 12.38 -18.29
N GLU A 125 20.33 12.36 -17.15
CA GLU A 125 21.32 13.37 -16.79
C GLU A 125 22.59 13.27 -17.64
N GLU A 126 23.05 12.05 -17.92
CA GLU A 126 24.16 11.79 -18.84
C GLU A 126 23.86 12.33 -20.25
N ILE A 127 22.66 12.06 -20.77
CA ILE A 127 22.22 12.61 -22.05
C ILE A 127 22.20 14.14 -21.96
N LEU A 128 21.60 14.71 -20.91
CA LEU A 128 21.46 16.15 -20.73
C LEU A 128 22.82 16.88 -20.75
N LEU A 129 23.82 16.35 -20.04
CA LEU A 129 25.17 16.89 -20.01
C LEU A 129 25.86 16.78 -21.37
N SER A 130 25.64 15.67 -22.08
CA SER A 130 26.24 15.42 -23.38
C SER A 130 25.63 16.28 -24.49
N ILE A 131 24.38 16.76 -24.35
CA ILE A 131 23.65 17.55 -25.38
C ILE A 131 24.47 18.69 -25.97
N LEU A 132 25.31 19.35 -25.18
CA LEU A 132 26.11 20.48 -25.68
C LEU A 132 27.23 20.04 -26.62
N ASP A 133 27.77 18.84 -26.45
CA ASP A 133 28.92 18.31 -27.20
C ASP A 133 28.51 17.50 -28.44
N ILE A 134 27.34 16.87 -28.42
CA ILE A 134 26.86 16.02 -29.53
C ILE A 134 26.59 16.82 -30.82
N SER A 135 27.02 16.32 -31.97
CA SER A 135 26.87 17.03 -33.25
C SER A 135 25.70 16.55 -34.09
N SER A 136 25.06 15.43 -33.71
CA SER A 136 23.95 14.82 -34.44
C SER A 136 22.94 14.12 -33.51
N LEU A 137 21.72 13.88 -34.01
CA LEU A 137 20.70 13.11 -33.29
C LEU A 137 20.99 11.60 -33.25
N ASP A 138 21.75 11.07 -34.21
CA ASP A 138 22.15 9.66 -34.26
C ASP A 138 23.05 9.28 -33.06
N GLU A 139 23.85 10.23 -32.58
CA GLU A 139 24.67 10.03 -31.38
C GLU A 139 23.81 9.93 -30.11
N VAL A 140 22.73 10.71 -30.01
CA VAL A 140 21.74 10.59 -28.93
C VAL A 140 21.08 9.21 -28.99
N GLU A 141 20.70 8.76 -30.19
CA GLU A 141 20.05 7.46 -30.36
C GLU A 141 20.93 6.29 -29.93
N LYS A 142 22.26 6.40 -30.05
CA LYS A 142 23.21 5.40 -29.55
C LYS A 142 23.34 5.37 -28.02
N MET A 143 22.97 6.45 -27.34
CA MET A 143 23.02 6.54 -25.87
C MET A 143 21.76 5.97 -25.20
N ILE A 144 20.67 5.80 -25.95
CA ILE A 144 19.36 5.36 -25.44
C ILE A 144 19.14 3.88 -25.72
#